data_AF-A0A7R9CMX0-F1
#
_entry.id   AF-A0A7R9CMX0-F1
#
_cell.length_a   1.000
_cell.length_b   1.000
_cell.length_c   1.000
_cell.angle_alpha   90.00
_cell.angle_beta   90.00
_cell.angle_gamma   90.00
#
_symmetry.space_group_name_H-M   'P 1'
#
loop_
_entity.id
_entity.type
_entity.pdbx_description
1 polymer ?
#
loop_
_entity_poly.entity_id
_entity_poly.type
_entity_poly.pdbx_seq_one_letter_code
_entity_poly.pdbx_strand_id
1 'polypeptide(L)'
;MGSFTAYSDQRYSQYNLYGVSNHYGTMEGGHYTAYCRNNVYGQWYKFDDQEVSELSTNDVRTGAAYILFYASTAVNYKVIRICTSYANNLGMKKVEFKASVPEFAVKEEWKTT
;
A
#
# COMPACT_ATOMS: atom_id res chain seq x y z
N MET A 1 24.97 5.05 -21.44
CA MET A 1 23.94 4.28 -20.71
C MET A 1 23.60 5.11 -19.47
N GLY A 2 22.37 5.62 -19.38
CA GLY A 2 21.97 6.53 -18.30
C GLY A 2 21.92 5.81 -16.96
N SER A 3 22.62 6.33 -15.95
CA SER A 3 22.51 5.86 -14.58
C SER A 3 21.22 6.42 -13.97
N PHE A 4 20.31 5.54 -13.59
CA PHE A 4 19.17 5.92 -12.76
C PHE A 4 19.64 5.99 -11.31
N THR A 5 20.02 7.18 -10.85
CA THR A 5 20.20 7.40 -9.41
C THR A 5 18.80 7.64 -8.84
N ALA A 6 18.20 6.61 -8.25
CA ALA A 6 17.02 6.80 -7.41
C ALA A 6 17.41 7.77 -6.30
N TYR A 7 16.83 8.97 -6.32
CA TYR A 7 17.02 9.97 -5.27
C TYR A 7 16.63 9.29 -3.95
N SER A 8 17.61 9.11 -3.07
CA SER A 8 17.41 8.45 -1.78
C SER A 8 16.64 9.38 -0.84
N ASP A 9 15.35 9.53 -1.09
CA ASP A 9 14.42 9.92 -0.05
C ASP A 9 14.21 8.68 0.81
N GLN A 10 15.08 8.49 1.81
CA GLN A 10 15.02 7.39 2.79
C GLN A 10 13.81 7.53 3.75
N ARG A 11 12.63 7.83 3.22
CA ARG A 11 11.38 7.51 3.89
C ARG A 11 11.17 6.02 3.70
N TYR A 12 11.78 5.22 4.59
CA TYR A 12 11.41 3.81 4.75
C TYR A 12 9.93 3.76 5.15
N SER A 13 9.05 3.79 4.16
CA SER A 13 7.63 3.56 4.35
C SER A 13 7.49 2.12 4.81
N GLN A 14 7.03 1.95 6.03
CA GLN A 14 6.61 0.65 6.51
C GLN A 14 5.35 0.24 5.74
N TYR A 15 5.27 -1.03 5.36
CA TYR A 15 4.13 -1.57 4.61
C TYR A 15 3.60 -2.83 5.31
N ASN A 16 2.28 -2.95 5.38
CA ASN A 16 1.61 -4.13 5.88
C ASN A 16 1.02 -4.93 4.72
N LEU A 17 1.37 -6.22 4.64
CA LEU A 17 0.73 -7.16 3.75
C LEU A 17 -0.72 -7.35 4.19
N TYR A 18 -1.67 -7.22 3.25
CA TYR A 18 -3.09 -7.42 3.53
C TYR A 18 -3.79 -8.32 2.51
N GLY A 19 -3.13 -8.62 1.38
CA GLY A 19 -3.66 -9.52 0.36
C GLY A 19 -2.55 -10.31 -0.33
N VAL A 20 -2.83 -11.57 -0.66
CA VAL A 20 -1.97 -12.44 -1.46
C VAL A 20 -2.83 -13.13 -2.51
N SER A 21 -2.47 -12.98 -3.79
CA SER A 21 -2.99 -13.86 -4.84
C SER A 21 -2.02 -15.02 -5.00
N ASN A 22 -2.53 -16.24 -4.82
CA ASN A 22 -1.78 -17.46 -4.99
C ASN A 22 -2.11 -18.07 -6.35
N HIS A 23 -1.12 -18.69 -6.98
CA HIS A 23 -1.28 -19.43 -8.22
C HIS A 23 -0.73 -20.84 -8.07
N TYR A 24 -1.55 -21.83 -8.42
CA TYR A 24 -1.19 -23.24 -8.43
C TYR A 24 -1.31 -23.75 -9.86
N GLY A 25 -0.18 -23.95 -10.54
CA GLY A 25 -0.18 -24.43 -11.91
C GLY A 25 1.08 -24.04 -12.68
N THR A 26 0.94 -23.99 -14.00
CA THR A 26 2.02 -23.68 -14.95
C THR A 26 1.78 -22.32 -15.60
N MET A 27 2.70 -21.87 -16.45
CA MET A 27 2.52 -20.61 -17.19
C MET A 27 1.31 -20.64 -18.15
N GLU A 28 0.89 -21.82 -18.61
CA GLU A 28 -0.23 -21.97 -19.55
C GLU A 28 -1.60 -21.99 -18.85
N GLY A 29 -1.62 -22.20 -17.53
CA GLY A 29 -2.84 -22.23 -16.76
C GLY A 29 -2.65 -22.82 -15.37
N GLY A 30 -3.65 -22.58 -14.52
CA GLY A 30 -3.67 -23.03 -13.14
C GLY A 30 -4.88 -22.52 -12.40
N HIS A 31 -4.86 -22.70 -11.08
CA HIS A 31 -5.90 -22.26 -10.17
C HIS A 31 -5.44 -21.07 -9.33
N TYR A 32 -6.28 -20.07 -9.18
CA TYR A 32 -5.99 -18.88 -8.39
C TYR A 32 -6.84 -18.86 -7.14
N THR A 33 -6.19 -18.58 -6.01
CA THR A 33 -6.89 -18.36 -4.73
C THR A 33 -6.39 -17.07 -4.10
N ALA A 34 -7.16 -16.48 -3.20
CA ALA A 34 -6.78 -15.25 -2.51
C ALA A 34 -6.69 -15.45 -1.00
N TYR A 35 -5.64 -14.92 -0.39
CA TYR A 35 -5.58 -14.72 1.06
C TYR A 35 -5.81 -13.25 1.35
N CYS A 36 -6.79 -12.93 2.19
CA CYS A 36 -7.07 -11.55 2.57
C CYS A 36 -7.08 -11.41 4.09
N ARG A 37 -6.50 -10.32 4.58
CA ARG A 37 -6.52 -9.96 5.99
C ARG A 37 -7.70 -9.07 6.29
N ASN A 38 -8.53 -9.48 7.24
CA ASN A 38 -9.58 -8.63 7.77
C ASN A 38 -8.94 -7.46 8.54
N ASN A 39 -9.22 -6.22 8.13
CA ASN A 39 -8.60 -5.03 8.72
C ASN A 39 -9.12 -4.68 10.12
N VAL A 40 -10.28 -5.23 10.52
CA VAL A 40 -10.89 -4.99 11.85
C VAL A 40 -10.31 -5.96 12.87
N TYR A 41 -10.28 -7.25 12.55
CA TYR A 41 -9.87 -8.31 13.49
C TYR A 41 -8.42 -8.76 13.30
N GLY A 42 -7.77 -8.36 12.20
CA GLY A 42 -6.42 -8.78 11.85
C GLY A 42 -6.29 -10.26 11.44
N GLN A 43 -7.40 -11.00 11.36
CA GLN A 43 -7.49 -12.41 10.99
C GLN A 43 -7.36 -12.60 9.47
N TRP A 44 -6.66 -13.65 9.05
CA TRP A 44 -6.53 -14.04 7.66
C TRP A 44 -7.60 -15.05 7.25
N TYR A 45 -8.02 -14.95 6.00
CA TYR A 45 -8.95 -15.87 5.36
C TYR A 45 -8.42 -16.29 4.00
N LYS A 46 -8.64 -17.55 3.66
CA LYS A 46 -8.47 -18.10 2.32
C LYS A 46 -9.81 -18.08 1.59
N PHE A 47 -9.80 -17.55 0.37
CA PHE A 47 -10.89 -17.55 -0.58
C PHE A 47 -10.50 -18.44 -1.75
N ASP A 48 -11.25 -19.53 -1.93
CA ASP A 48 -11.08 -20.54 -2.95
C ASP A 48 -12.42 -20.70 -3.68
N ASP A 49 -12.63 -19.84 -4.69
CA ASP A 49 -13.91 -19.62 -5.35
C ASP A 49 -15.06 -19.35 -4.38
N GLN A 50 -15.90 -20.36 -4.14
CA GLN A 50 -17.07 -20.31 -3.26
C GLN A 50 -16.76 -20.73 -1.82
N GLU A 51 -15.57 -21.27 -1.56
CA GLU A 51 -15.15 -21.71 -0.25
C GLU A 51 -14.34 -20.62 0.46
N VAL A 52 -14.72 -20.35 1.71
CA VAL A 52 -14.02 -19.41 2.59
C VAL A 52 -13.63 -20.12 3.86
N SER A 53 -12.35 -20.03 4.22
CA SER A 53 -11.81 -20.66 5.43
C SER A 53 -10.86 -19.72 6.16
N GLU A 54 -10.75 -19.88 7.48
CA GLU A 54 -9.76 -19.17 8.27
C GLU A 54 -8.35 -19.68 7.97
N LEU A 55 -7.38 -18.76 8.00
CA LEU A 55 -5.98 -19.04 7.72
C LEU A 55 -5.10 -18.47 8.84
N SER A 56 -4.10 -19.23 9.29
CA SER A 56 -3.12 -18.71 10.24
C SER A 56 -2.17 -17.72 9.56
N THR A 57 -1.73 -16.70 10.29
CA THR A 57 -0.72 -15.76 9.79
C THR A 57 0.57 -16.46 9.32
N ASN A 58 0.92 -17.59 9.94
CA ASN A 58 2.11 -18.36 9.56
C ASN A 58 1.97 -19.07 8.20
N ASP A 59 0.73 -19.33 7.78
CA ASP A 59 0.42 -20.07 6.55
C ASP A 59 0.21 -19.14 5.34
N VAL A 60 0.17 -17.83 5.56
CA VAL A 60 0.01 -16.82 4.49
C VAL A 60 1.20 -16.84 3.52
N ARG A 61 2.41 -17.13 4.04
CA ARG A 61 3.64 -17.16 3.24
C ARG A 61 3.85 -18.56 2.66
N THR A 62 3.52 -18.71 1.39
CA THR A 62 3.70 -19.97 0.66
C THR A 62 4.52 -19.77 -0.61
N GLY A 63 5.00 -20.86 -1.20
CA GLY A 63 5.62 -20.83 -2.52
C GLY A 63 4.64 -20.58 -3.67
N ALA A 64 3.33 -20.62 -3.40
CA ALA A 64 2.29 -20.34 -4.39
C ALA A 64 1.97 -18.84 -4.51
N ALA A 65 2.51 -18.00 -3.61
CA ALA A 65 2.28 -16.56 -3.64
C ALA A 65 2.82 -15.95 -4.95
N TYR A 66 1.92 -15.34 -5.72
CA TYR A 66 2.21 -14.79 -7.05
C TYR A 66 2.14 -13.26 -7.05
N ILE A 67 1.06 -12.67 -6.52
CA ILE A 67 0.91 -11.20 -6.40
C ILE A 67 0.69 -10.85 -4.93
N LEU A 68 1.41 -9.83 -4.44
CA LEU A 68 1.33 -9.36 -3.05
C LEU A 68 0.75 -7.94 -3.00
N PHE A 69 -0.23 -7.74 -2.12
CA PHE A 69 -0.88 -6.45 -1.91
C PHE A 69 -0.49 -5.87 -0.55
N TYR A 70 0.16 -4.70 -0.58
CA TYR A 70 0.69 -4.01 0.58
C TYR A 70 0.07 -2.62 0.74
N ALA A 71 -0.27 -2.25 1.97
CA ALA A 71 -0.70 -0.91 2.32
C ALA A 71 0.39 -0.19 3.11
N SER A 72 0.67 1.07 2.78
CA SER A 72 1.59 1.90 3.56
C SER A 72 1.03 2.09 4.97
N THR A 73 1.85 1.81 5.98
CA THR A 73 1.54 2.15 7.38
C THR A 73 1.91 3.60 7.69
N ALA A 74 2.75 4.20 6.86
CA ALA A 74 3.04 5.62 6.95
C ALA A 74 1.78 6.39 6.55
N VAL A 75 1.20 7.10 7.52
CA VAL A 75 0.35 8.25 7.24
C VAL A 75 1.30 9.30 6.66
N ASN A 76 1.45 9.34 5.33
CA ASN A 76 2.30 10.33 4.68
C ASN A 76 1.69 11.72 4.91
N TYR A 77 2.09 12.37 6.01
CA TYR A 77 1.82 13.79 6.19
C TYR A 77 2.72 14.53 5.20
N LYS A 78 2.10 15.16 4.19
CA LYS A 78 2.83 16.10 3.35
C LYS A 78 3.01 17.36 4.19
N VAL A 79 4.22 17.60 4.71
CA VAL A 79 4.54 18.89 5.34
C VAL A 79 4.52 19.94 4.24
N ILE A 80 3.45 20.73 4.16
CA ILE A 80 3.38 21.88 3.27
C ILE A 80 4.28 22.96 3.88
N ARG A 81 5.51 23.07 3.38
CA ARG A 81 6.38 24.21 3.69
C ARG A 81 5.88 25.40 2.87
N ILE A 82 5.09 26.28 3.48
CA ILE A 82 4.81 27.59 2.89
C ILE A 82 6.12 28.39 2.97
N CYS A 83 6.68 28.76 1.80
CA CYS A 83 7.82 29.66 1.74
C CYS A 83 7.35 31.06 2.17
N THR A 84 7.57 31.41 3.44
CA THR A 84 7.22 32.72 3.99
C THR A 84 8.40 33.68 3.89
N SER A 85 8.96 33.88 2.69
CA SER A 85 10.03 34.87 2.48
C SER A 85 9.59 36.28 2.88
N TYR A 86 8.28 36.58 2.86
CA TYR A 86 7.71 37.86 3.28
C TYR A 86 7.40 37.99 4.79
N ALA A 87 7.29 36.89 5.55
CA ALA A 87 6.84 36.94 6.95
C ALA A 87 7.94 37.33 7.95
N ASN A 88 9.22 37.15 7.57
CA ASN A 88 10.36 37.49 8.43
C ASN A 88 10.44 39.00 8.71
N ASN A 89 10.05 39.85 7.75
CA ASN A 89 10.04 41.32 7.92
C ASN A 89 8.91 41.83 8.83
N LEU A 90 7.95 40.97 9.20
CA LEU A 90 6.80 41.30 10.06
C LEU A 90 6.85 40.62 11.43
N GLY A 91 7.91 39.85 11.75
CA GLY A 91 8.08 39.20 13.05
C GLY A 91 7.11 38.04 13.35
N MET A 92 6.47 37.46 12.33
CA MET A 92 5.54 36.35 12.52
C MET A 92 6.29 35.03 12.75
N LYS A 93 5.90 34.26 13.79
CA LYS A 93 6.45 32.93 14.06
C LYS A 93 6.12 31.97 12.90
N LYS A 94 7.10 31.16 12.49
CA LYS A 94 6.91 30.08 11.51
C LYS A 94 5.82 29.11 12.00
N VAL A 95 4.72 29.02 11.27
CA VAL A 95 3.64 28.04 11.55
C VAL A 95 3.75 26.91 10.53
N GLU A 96 4.01 25.69 11.01
CA GLU A 96 4.01 24.50 10.16
C GLU A 96 2.64 23.84 10.21
N PHE A 97 1.97 23.75 9.05
CA PHE A 97 0.70 23.04 8.93
C PHE A 97 0.97 21.60 8.48
N LYS A 98 0.60 20.63 9.31
CA LYS A 98 0.57 19.21 8.95
C LYS A 98 -0.85 18.88 8.49
N ALA A 99 -1.04 18.64 7.19
CA ALA A 99 -2.29 18.12 6.65
C ALA A 99 -2.14 16.62 6.34
N SER A 100 -3.13 15.83 6.73
CA SER A 100 -3.27 14.45 6.30
C SER A 100 -3.91 14.42 4.91
N VAL A 101 -3.23 13.80 3.94
CA VAL A 101 -3.84 13.44 2.66
C VAL A 101 -4.10 11.93 2.74
N PRO A 102 -5.36 11.46 2.74
CA PRO A 102 -5.62 10.04 2.60
C PRO A 102 -5.21 9.63 1.17
N GLU A 103 -4.14 8.86 1.06
CA GLU A 103 -3.69 8.28 -0.21
C GLU A 103 -4.57 7.07 -0.55
N PHE A 104 -5.80 7.35 -0.98
CA PHE A 104 -6.70 6.40 -1.64
C PHE A 104 -7.59 7.16 -2.64
N ALA A 105 -6.97 7.74 -3.65
CA ALA A 105 -7.67 8.13 -4.87
C ALA A 105 -7.29 7.13 -5.97
N VAL A 106 -7.78 5.90 -5.86
CA VAL A 106 -7.90 5.04 -7.04
C VAL A 106 -9.02 5.65 -7.88
N LYS A 107 -8.67 6.47 -8.88
CA LYS A 107 -9.60 6.76 -9.97
C LYS A 107 -9.69 5.51 -10.83
N GLU A 108 -10.65 4.65 -10.55
CA GLU A 108 -11.10 3.68 -11.55
C GLU A 108 -12.12 4.37 -12.46
N GLU A 109 -11.66 4.87 -13.61
CA GLU A 109 -12.54 5.16 -14.73
C GLU A 109 -12.78 3.84 -15.49
N TRP A 110 -13.83 3.11 -15.12
CA TRP A 110 -14.34 2.03 -15.95
C TRP A 110 -14.97 2.67 -17.20
N LYS A 111 -14.24 2.67 -18.31
CA LYS A 111 -14.86 2.90 -19.63
C LYS A 111 -15.33 1.55 -20.16
N THR A 112 -16.62 1.29 -20.02
CA THR A 112 -17.32 0.26 -20.81
C THR A 112 -17.22 0.63 -22.29
N THR A 113 -16.77 -0.31 -23.11
CA THR A 113 -17.02 -0.33 -24.56
C THR A 113 -18.27 -1.16 -24.80
#